data_AF-A0A812TIM8-F1
#
_entry.id   AF-A0A812TIM8-F1
#
_cell.length_a   1.000
_cell.length_b   1.000
_cell.length_c   1.000
_cell.angle_alpha   90.00
_cell.angle_beta   90.00
_cell.angle_gamma   90.00
#
_symmetry.space_group_name_H-M   'P 1'
#
loop_
_entity.id
_entity.type
_entity.pdbx_description
1 polymer ?
#
loop_
_entity_poly.entity_id
_entity_poly.type
_entity_poly.pdbx_seq_one_letter_code
_entity_poly.pdbx_strand_id
1 'polypeptide(L)'
;MAQKDAPAKQGKWAETPDAKLPNVLILGDSISIGYTLQVRELLEGKANVFRPHVPDGTKPENCGGTTRGVASIDRWLGDRKWDVIHFNWGLHDLKHVTEPGGNTVSKDPKDPVQATVEQYTKNLQQIVD
;
A
#
# COMPACT_ATOMS: atom_id res chain seq x y z
N MET A 1 -13.29 15.38 40.70
CA MET A 1 -12.89 16.02 39.44
C MET A 1 -12.49 14.90 38.49
N ALA A 2 -13.24 14.66 37.41
CA ALA A 2 -12.89 13.62 36.45
C ALA A 2 -11.66 14.10 35.66
N GLN A 3 -10.58 13.32 35.70
CA GLN A 3 -9.46 13.48 34.77
C GLN A 3 -10.01 13.24 33.36
N LYS A 4 -10.02 14.28 32.53
CA LYS A 4 -10.15 14.10 31.09
C LYS A 4 -8.82 13.58 30.60
N ASP A 5 -8.79 12.31 30.21
CA ASP A 5 -7.64 11.74 29.53
C ASP A 5 -7.33 12.59 28.30
N ALA A 6 -6.06 13.02 28.18
CA ALA A 6 -5.58 13.68 26.99
C ALA A 6 -5.73 12.71 25.80
N PRO A 7 -6.18 13.16 24.61
CA PRO A 7 -6.24 12.30 23.44
C PRO A 7 -4.84 11.74 23.18
N ALA A 8 -4.76 10.42 22.98
CA ALA A 8 -3.52 9.75 22.65
C ALA A 8 -2.86 10.48 21.46
N LYS A 9 -1.55 10.77 21.57
CA LYS A 9 -0.80 11.39 20.48
C LYS A 9 -0.92 10.51 19.24
N GLN A 10 -1.74 10.94 18.30
CA GLN A 10 -1.93 10.27 17.02
C GLN A 10 -0.62 10.41 16.22
N GLY A 11 -0.02 9.28 15.84
CA GLY A 11 1.20 9.29 15.02
C GLY A 11 0.96 9.96 13.67
N LYS A 12 2.03 10.37 12.96
CA LYS A 12 1.95 11.07 11.66
C LYS A 12 1.13 10.36 10.57
N TRP A 13 0.84 9.07 10.76
CA TRP A 13 0.06 8.26 9.84
C TRP A 13 -1.43 8.20 10.17
N ALA A 14 -1.82 8.64 11.36
CA ALA A 14 -3.21 8.68 11.77
C ALA A 14 -4.03 9.57 10.84
N GLU A 15 -5.28 9.18 10.64
CA GLU A 15 -6.21 9.82 9.72
C GLU A 15 -7.48 10.17 10.49
N THR A 16 -7.96 11.41 10.34
CA THR A 16 -9.29 11.82 10.80
C THR A 16 -10.07 12.24 9.55
N PRO A 17 -10.83 11.32 8.92
CA PRO A 17 -11.43 11.59 7.62
C PRO A 17 -12.66 12.50 7.73
N ASP A 18 -12.81 13.41 6.76
CA ASP A 18 -14.02 14.20 6.57
C ASP A 18 -15.00 13.46 5.66
N ALA A 19 -16.19 13.14 6.17
CA ALA A 19 -17.23 12.42 5.44
C ALA A 19 -17.74 13.14 4.17
N LYS A 20 -17.45 14.44 4.01
CA LYS A 20 -17.82 15.23 2.82
C LYS A 20 -16.78 15.17 1.70
N LEU A 21 -15.59 14.64 1.96
CA LEU A 21 -14.50 14.57 0.99
C LEU A 21 -14.36 13.16 0.40
N PRO A 22 -13.90 13.05 -0.86
CA PRO A 22 -13.64 11.75 -1.48
C PRO A 22 -12.54 10.97 -0.74
N ASN A 23 -12.68 9.66 -0.68
CA ASN A 23 -11.68 8.74 -0.14
C ASN A 23 -10.74 8.25 -1.25
N VAL A 24 -9.44 8.47 -1.06
CA VAL A 24 -8.38 8.07 -1.98
C VAL A 24 -7.50 7.02 -1.30
N LEU A 25 -7.37 5.83 -1.90
CA LEU A 25 -6.44 4.80 -1.46
C LEU A 25 -5.15 4.85 -2.28
N ILE A 26 -4.00 4.86 -1.61
CA ILE A 26 -2.69 4.67 -2.22
C ILE A 26 -2.16 3.27 -1.89
N LEU A 27 -2.00 2.45 -2.92
CA LEU A 27 -1.35 1.14 -2.86
C LEU A 27 0.02 1.19 -3.52
N GLY A 28 0.98 0.48 -2.93
CA GLY A 28 2.28 0.31 -3.54
C GLY A 28 3.38 0.04 -2.52
N ASP A 29 4.58 -0.12 -3.04
CA ASP A 29 5.74 -0.51 -2.25
C ASP A 29 6.30 0.62 -1.37
N SER A 30 7.56 0.49 -0.95
CA SER A 30 8.26 1.50 -0.15
C SER A 30 8.31 2.88 -0.81
N ILE A 31 8.29 2.98 -2.13
CA ILE A 31 8.26 4.26 -2.84
C ILE A 31 6.97 5.01 -2.51
N SER A 32 5.83 4.30 -2.50
CA SER A 32 4.56 4.88 -2.09
C SER A 32 4.58 5.39 -0.65
N ILE A 33 5.26 4.68 0.26
CA ILE A 33 5.45 5.14 1.66
C ILE A 33 6.14 6.49 1.69
N GLY A 34 7.16 6.67 0.84
CA GLY A 34 7.98 7.87 0.80
C GLY A 34 7.21 9.14 0.44
N TYR A 35 6.19 9.05 -0.42
CA TYR A 35 5.43 10.22 -0.88
C TYR A 35 4.02 10.36 -0.28
N THR A 36 3.48 9.34 0.41
CA THR A 36 2.07 9.36 0.86
C THR A 36 1.74 10.56 1.75
N LEU A 37 2.61 10.92 2.71
CA LEU A 37 2.33 12.03 3.64
C LEU A 37 2.33 13.39 2.93
N GLN A 38 3.19 13.57 1.94
CA GLN A 38 3.25 14.78 1.12
C GLN A 38 2.02 14.87 0.22
N VAL A 39 1.55 13.74 -0.35
CA VAL A 39 0.27 13.72 -1.10
C VAL A 39 -0.89 14.09 -0.19
N ARG A 40 -0.91 13.60 1.05
CA ARG A 40 -1.94 13.96 2.05
C ARG A 40 -1.94 15.46 2.34
N GLU A 41 -0.76 16.07 2.51
CA GLU A 41 -0.61 17.52 2.71
C GLU A 41 -1.11 18.32 1.50
N LEU A 42 -0.72 17.94 0.28
CA LEU A 42 -1.12 18.62 -0.95
C LEU A 42 -2.63 18.52 -1.25
N LEU A 43 -3.30 17.50 -0.71
CA LEU A 43 -4.73 17.25 -0.86
C LEU A 43 -5.56 17.62 0.38
N GLU A 44 -4.98 18.34 1.34
CA GLU A 44 -5.70 18.82 2.51
C GLU A 44 -6.94 19.65 2.08
N GLY A 45 -8.09 19.36 2.72
CA GLY A 45 -9.38 19.98 2.39
C GLY A 45 -9.98 19.54 1.05
N LYS A 46 -9.33 18.63 0.30
CA LYS A 46 -9.81 18.14 -1.00
C LYS A 46 -10.12 16.65 -1.02
N ALA A 47 -9.36 15.83 -0.29
CA ALA A 47 -9.56 14.39 -0.24
C ALA A 47 -9.02 13.78 1.06
N ASN A 48 -9.62 12.67 1.49
CA ASN A 48 -9.07 11.82 2.54
C ASN A 48 -8.11 10.81 1.91
N VAL A 49 -6.80 10.92 2.19
CA VAL A 49 -5.77 10.06 1.59
C VAL A 49 -5.32 8.97 2.56
N PHE A 50 -5.57 7.72 2.17
CA PHE A 50 -5.33 6.52 2.96
C PHE A 50 -4.21 5.65 2.37
N ARG A 51 -3.63 4.81 3.23
CA ARG A 51 -2.81 3.68 2.81
C ARG A 51 -2.94 2.48 3.76
N PRO A 52 -2.61 1.26 3.31
CA PRO A 52 -2.58 0.10 4.19
C PRO A 52 -1.55 0.24 5.32
N HIS A 53 -1.92 -0.31 6.48
CA HIS A 53 -1.07 -0.47 7.65
C HIS A 53 -0.87 -1.95 7.93
N VAL A 54 0.23 -2.26 8.62
CA VAL A 54 0.43 -3.61 9.16
C VAL A 54 -0.71 -3.96 10.15
N PRO A 55 -1.00 -5.24 10.42
CA PRO A 55 -2.18 -5.64 11.19
C PRO A 55 -2.33 -4.99 12.58
N ASP A 56 -1.22 -4.64 13.24
CA ASP A 56 -1.23 -3.96 14.54
C ASP A 56 -1.43 -2.43 14.44
N GLY A 57 -1.58 -1.89 13.23
CA GLY A 57 -1.78 -0.47 12.95
C GLY A 57 -0.57 0.42 13.21
N THR A 58 0.59 -0.13 13.60
CA THR A 58 1.71 0.68 14.11
C THR A 58 2.49 1.42 13.02
N LYS A 59 2.46 0.93 11.78
CA LYS A 59 3.21 1.50 10.66
C LYS A 59 2.53 1.25 9.31
N PRO A 60 2.85 2.06 8.29
CA PRO A 60 2.45 1.78 6.92
C PRO A 60 2.97 0.41 6.46
N GLU A 61 2.13 -0.34 5.77
CA GLU A 61 2.53 -1.60 5.16
C GLU A 61 3.20 -1.35 3.82
N ASN A 62 4.32 -2.02 3.55
CA ASN A 62 4.89 -2.11 2.21
C ASN A 62 4.06 -3.13 1.42
N CYS A 63 3.35 -2.66 0.39
CA CYS A 63 2.44 -3.52 -0.37
C CYS A 63 3.20 -4.48 -1.32
N GLY A 64 4.50 -4.27 -1.55
CA GLY A 64 5.39 -5.21 -2.25
C GLY A 64 5.18 -5.24 -3.77
N GLY A 65 5.38 -6.42 -4.37
CA GLY A 65 5.11 -6.68 -5.79
C GLY A 65 3.73 -7.27 -6.02
N THR A 66 3.35 -7.47 -7.28
CA THR A 66 2.00 -7.92 -7.66
C THR A 66 1.62 -9.29 -7.11
N THR A 67 2.56 -10.20 -6.86
CA THR A 67 2.29 -11.49 -6.21
C THR A 67 1.72 -11.30 -4.80
N ARG A 68 2.25 -10.36 -4.03
CA ARG A 68 1.66 -9.98 -2.73
C ARG A 68 0.34 -9.24 -2.93
N GLY A 69 0.26 -8.45 -4.00
CA GLY A 69 -0.93 -7.73 -4.41
C GLY A 69 -2.15 -8.64 -4.51
N VAL A 70 -2.06 -9.67 -5.35
CA VAL A 70 -3.11 -10.68 -5.51
C VAL A 70 -3.53 -11.30 -4.17
N ALA A 71 -2.58 -11.61 -3.29
CA ALA A 71 -2.87 -12.24 -2.01
C ALA A 71 -3.49 -11.30 -0.96
N SER A 72 -3.41 -9.97 -1.14
CA SER A 72 -3.74 -8.99 -0.11
C SER A 72 -4.77 -7.94 -0.53
N ILE A 73 -5.14 -7.87 -1.81
CA ILE A 73 -5.95 -6.79 -2.36
C ILE A 73 -7.27 -6.63 -1.61
N ASP A 74 -7.99 -7.72 -1.33
CA ASP A 74 -9.26 -7.70 -0.59
C ASP A 74 -9.11 -7.05 0.79
N ARG A 75 -8.03 -7.38 1.52
CA ARG A 75 -7.77 -6.80 2.83
C ARG A 75 -7.44 -5.31 2.74
N TRP A 76 -6.69 -4.91 1.72
CA TRP A 76 -6.31 -3.50 1.56
C TRP A 76 -7.47 -2.62 1.11
N LEU A 77 -8.37 -3.16 0.30
CA LEU A 77 -9.62 -2.49 -0.04
C LEU A 77 -10.52 -2.38 1.19
N GLY A 78 -10.67 -3.48 1.94
CA GLY A 78 -11.54 -3.56 3.11
C GLY A 78 -12.98 -3.14 2.77
N ASP A 79 -13.70 -2.67 3.78
CA ASP A 79 -15.12 -2.30 3.62
C ASP A 79 -15.33 -0.83 3.23
N ARG A 80 -14.25 -0.05 3.06
CA ARG A 80 -14.36 1.37 2.73
C ARG A 80 -14.71 1.54 1.26
N LYS A 81 -15.69 2.40 0.98
CA LYS A 81 -15.94 2.88 -0.38
C LYS A 81 -14.84 3.86 -0.80
N TRP A 82 -14.14 3.52 -1.87
CA TRP A 82 -13.10 4.32 -2.48
C TRP A 82 -13.63 5.09 -3.68
N ASP A 83 -13.32 6.37 -3.76
CA ASP A 83 -13.62 7.20 -4.93
C ASP A 83 -12.48 7.14 -5.95
N VAL A 84 -11.24 6.99 -5.47
CA VAL A 84 -10.04 6.77 -6.29
C VAL A 84 -9.15 5.76 -5.61
N ILE A 85 -8.60 4.83 -6.41
CA ILE A 85 -7.52 3.94 -6.00
C ILE A 85 -6.33 4.22 -6.92
N HIS A 86 -5.24 4.71 -6.35
CA HIS A 86 -3.97 4.83 -7.04
C HIS A 86 -3.07 3.67 -6.62
N PHE A 87 -2.50 2.94 -7.58
CA PHE A 87 -1.54 1.88 -7.29
C PHE A 87 -0.22 2.06 -8.05
N ASN A 88 0.87 1.62 -7.43
CA ASN A 88 2.18 1.53 -8.08
C ASN A 88 2.86 0.20 -7.71
N TRP A 89 2.99 -0.67 -8.71
CA TRP A 89 3.64 -1.98 -8.65
C TRP A 89 4.83 -2.05 -9.63
N GLY A 90 5.65 -3.09 -9.54
CA GLY A 90 6.64 -3.43 -10.56
C GLY A 90 8.08 -3.52 -10.06
N LEU A 91 8.53 -2.64 -9.16
CA LEU A 91 9.94 -2.68 -8.71
C LEU A 91 10.29 -3.99 -8.02
N HIS A 92 9.39 -4.46 -7.15
CA HIS A 92 9.54 -5.74 -6.47
C HIS A 92 9.44 -6.94 -7.40
N ASP A 93 8.60 -6.85 -8.44
CA ASP A 93 8.39 -7.90 -9.44
C ASP A 93 9.66 -8.15 -10.28
N LEU A 94 10.37 -7.08 -10.64
CA LEU A 94 11.57 -7.09 -11.48
C LEU A 94 12.84 -7.61 -10.77
N LYS A 95 12.88 -7.64 -9.44
CA LYS A 95 14.09 -8.03 -8.70
C LYS A 95 14.37 -9.53 -8.87
N HIS A 96 15.65 -9.89 -8.95
CA HIS A 96 16.07 -11.29 -8.89
C HIS A 96 15.89 -11.85 -7.48
N VAL A 97 15.40 -13.08 -7.39
CA VAL A 97 15.11 -13.80 -6.14
C VAL A 97 15.57 -15.24 -6.23
N THR A 98 15.84 -15.87 -5.09
CA THR A 98 16.35 -17.25 -5.05
C THR A 98 15.31 -18.29 -5.48
N GLU A 99 14.02 -17.93 -5.49
CA GLU A 99 12.90 -18.80 -5.88
C GLU A 99 11.76 -17.96 -6.49
N PRO A 100 11.03 -18.47 -7.51
CA PRO A 100 9.92 -17.74 -8.13
C PRO A 100 8.84 -17.33 -7.11
N GLY A 101 8.37 -16.08 -7.17
CA GLY A 101 7.40 -15.55 -6.20
C GLY A 101 7.95 -15.28 -4.80
N GLY A 102 9.19 -15.70 -4.51
CA GLY A 102 9.86 -15.49 -3.23
C GLY A 102 10.25 -14.02 -2.99
N ASN A 103 10.76 -13.73 -1.79
CA ASN A 103 11.18 -12.37 -1.41
C ASN A 103 12.68 -12.23 -1.12
N THR A 104 13.39 -13.35 -0.99
CA THR A 104 14.85 -13.40 -0.77
C THR A 104 15.57 -12.91 -2.01
N VAL A 105 16.20 -11.75 -1.92
CA VAL A 105 16.90 -11.10 -3.04
C VAL A 105 18.12 -11.90 -3.46
N SER A 106 18.27 -12.11 -4.77
CA SER A 106 19.49 -12.64 -5.37
C SER A 106 20.29 -11.54 -6.08
N LYS A 107 21.62 -11.73 -6.10
CA LYS A 107 22.55 -10.92 -6.90
C LYS A 107 22.93 -11.60 -8.22
N ASP A 108 22.55 -12.86 -8.42
CA ASP A 108 22.80 -13.56 -9.67
C ASP A 108 21.71 -13.16 -10.68
N PRO A 109 22.05 -12.53 -11.82
CA PRO A 109 21.08 -12.17 -12.85
C PRO A 109 20.46 -13.39 -13.57
N LYS A 110 20.97 -14.60 -13.34
CA LYS A 110 20.40 -15.85 -13.86
C LYS A 110 19.30 -16.41 -12.98
N ASP A 111 19.22 -15.98 -11.73
CA ASP A 111 18.14 -16.36 -10.84
C ASP A 111 16.81 -15.78 -11.33
N PRO A 112 15.67 -16.39 -11.00
CA PRO A 112 14.39 -15.91 -11.46
C PRO A 112 14.09 -14.50 -10.94
N VAL A 113 13.32 -13.74 -11.70
CA VAL A 113 12.65 -12.54 -11.19
C VAL A 113 11.49 -12.94 -10.28
N GLN A 114 11.08 -12.06 -9.35
CA GLN A 114 9.96 -12.35 -8.44
C GLN A 114 8.67 -12.67 -9.21
N ALA A 115 8.37 -11.89 -10.25
CA ALA A 115 7.31 -12.19 -11.19
C ALA A 115 7.79 -11.91 -12.62
N THR A 116 7.61 -12.89 -13.51
CA THR A 116 7.87 -12.68 -14.94
C THR A 116 6.92 -11.62 -15.50
N VAL A 117 7.24 -11.02 -16.65
CA VAL A 117 6.33 -10.06 -17.31
C VAL A 117 4.93 -10.66 -17.54
N GLU A 118 4.87 -11.95 -17.91
CA GLU A 118 3.62 -12.66 -18.08
C GLU A 118 2.85 -12.80 -16.76
N GLN A 119 3.52 -13.19 -15.66
CA GLN A 119 2.88 -13.32 -14.36
C GLN A 119 2.45 -11.96 -13.80
N TYR A 120 3.29 -10.93 -13.94
CA TYR A 120 2.97 -9.55 -13.58
C TYR A 120 1.70 -9.07 -14.28
N THR A 121 1.57 -9.35 -15.59
CA THR A 121 0.38 -8.99 -16.37
C THR A 121 -0.87 -9.69 -15.83
N LYS A 122 -0.80 -11.00 -15.57
CA LYS A 122 -1.91 -11.78 -14.98
C LYS A 122 -2.31 -11.25 -13.61
N ASN A 123 -1.32 -10.97 -12.76
CA ASN A 123 -1.56 -10.44 -11.43
C ASN A 123 -2.20 -9.05 -11.49
N LEU A 124 -1.73 -8.16 -12.36
CA LEU A 124 -2.32 -6.84 -12.52
C LEU A 124 -3.78 -6.93 -12.97
N GLN A 125 -4.10 -7.78 -13.94
CA GLN A 125 -5.48 -7.99 -14.38
C GLN A 125 -6.36 -8.41 -13.19
N GLN A 126 -5.90 -9.38 -12.40
CA GLN A 126 -6.63 -9.82 -11.22
C GLN A 126 -6.76 -8.75 -10.12
N ILE A 127 -5.77 -7.85 -9.98
CA ILE A 127 -5.81 -6.77 -8.98
C ILE A 127 -6.82 -5.68 -9.38
N VAL A 128 -7.06 -5.47 -10.67
CA VAL A 128 -7.94 -4.40 -11.18
C VAL A 128 -9.37 -4.85 -11.49
N ASP A 129 -9.60 -6.16 -11.65
CA ASP A 129 -10.91 -6.77 -11.88
C ASP A 129 -11.76 -6.84 -10.60
#